data_AF-A0A3D5YBB2-F1
#
_entry.id   AF-A0A3D5YBB2-F1
#
_cell.length_a   1.000
_cell.length_b   1.000
_cell.length_c   1.000
_cell.angle_alpha   90.00
_cell.angle_beta   90.00
_cell.angle_gamma   90.00
#
_symmetry.space_group_name_H-M   'P 1'
#
loop_
_entity.id
_entity.type
_entity.pdbx_description
1 polymer ?
#
loop_
_entity_poly.entity_id
_entity_poly.type
_entity_poly.pdbx_seq_one_letter_code
_entity_poly.pdbx_strand_id
1 'polypeptide(L)'
;MKPKEALKIAPSPSPEEKAVSPYDIAVCRGGTTGCPHAVINPKDIIPKIEALLDELGLGEHIKAKAKGKLLYHMKFKMAIACCPNSCSQPQIKSFGLSGQAKPVPTDEPCIECMKCVEICKEEGAVQIIDAKPVFDYNLCVYCDDCAEVCPTESIVIEKNGYKVMARGKLGRHPKLADVLKEFATEDEVLEILKSVVEEYMKNGRS
;
A
#
# COMPACT_ATOMS: atom_id res chain seq x y z
N MET A 1 20.74 44.84 -1.37
CA MET A 1 20.19 43.52 -1.03
C MET A 1 20.17 43.38 0.48
N LYS A 2 19.00 43.22 1.11
CA LYS A 2 18.94 42.89 2.54
C LYS A 2 19.48 41.46 2.74
N PRO A 3 20.24 41.16 3.80
CA PRO A 3 20.67 39.80 4.09
C PRO A 3 19.45 38.92 4.30
N LYS A 4 19.38 37.76 3.65
CA LYS A 4 18.36 36.75 3.96
C LYS A 4 18.64 36.25 5.37
N GLU A 5 17.70 36.48 6.29
CA GLU A 5 17.72 35.82 7.59
C GLU A 5 17.79 34.31 7.36
N ALA A 6 18.80 33.67 7.93
CA ALA A 6 18.91 32.23 7.94
C ALA A 6 17.66 31.67 8.65
N LEU A 7 16.92 30.82 7.96
CA LEU A 7 15.79 30.09 8.53
C LEU A 7 16.32 29.32 9.75
N LYS A 8 15.93 29.75 10.96
CA LYS A 8 16.26 29.03 12.19
C LYS A 8 15.46 27.73 12.19
N ILE A 9 16.07 26.66 11.67
CA ILE A 9 15.53 25.31 11.81
C ILE A 9 15.69 24.96 13.30
N ALA A 10 14.58 24.80 14.00
CA ALA A 10 14.61 24.32 15.38
C ALA A 10 15.33 22.96 15.41
N PRO A 11 16.22 22.70 16.38
CA PRO A 11 16.85 21.40 16.51
C PRO A 11 15.75 20.35 16.65
N SER A 12 15.83 19.28 15.85
CA SER A 12 14.97 18.12 15.99
C SER A 12 15.05 17.63 17.44
N PRO A 13 13.92 17.37 18.12
CA PRO A 13 13.94 16.89 19.49
C PRO A 13 14.83 15.65 19.60
N SER A 14 15.71 15.64 20.61
CA SER A 14 16.52 14.47 20.94
C SER A 14 15.59 13.30 21.26
N PRO A 15 15.74 12.13 20.63
CA PRO A 15 14.91 10.99 20.97
C PRO A 15 15.29 10.50 22.37
N GLU A 16 14.50 10.89 23.37
CA GLU A 16 14.42 10.20 24.65
C GLU A 16 14.13 8.71 24.39
N GLU A 17 14.84 7.83 25.09
CA GLU A 17 14.99 6.39 24.84
C GLU A 17 13.68 5.59 25.01
N LYS A 18 12.70 5.81 24.13
CA LYS A 18 11.71 4.78 23.83
C LYS A 18 12.44 3.64 23.13
N ALA A 19 12.27 2.41 23.62
CA ALA A 19 12.75 1.21 22.95
C ALA A 19 12.33 1.26 21.47
N VAL A 20 13.31 1.45 20.59
CA VAL A 20 13.06 1.65 19.16
C VAL A 20 12.65 0.30 18.57
N SER A 21 11.45 0.21 18.01
CA SER A 21 10.98 -1.02 17.35
C SER A 21 11.94 -1.44 16.21
N PRO A 22 12.28 -2.75 16.08
CA PRO A 22 13.13 -3.27 15.01
C PRO A 22 12.46 -3.22 13.62
N TYR A 23 11.13 -3.09 13.58
CA TYR A 23 10.37 -2.90 12.36
C TYR A 23 9.34 -1.78 12.53
N ASP A 24 8.98 -1.13 11.41
CA ASP A 24 7.96 -0.08 11.37
C ASP A 24 6.84 -0.52 10.42
N ILE A 25 5.57 -0.48 10.87
CA ILE A 25 4.39 -0.70 10.02
C ILE A 25 3.65 0.63 9.89
N ALA A 26 3.75 1.28 8.73
CA ALA A 26 3.03 2.52 8.46
C ALA A 26 1.65 2.24 7.85
N VAL A 27 0.57 2.63 8.53
CA VAL A 27 -0.80 2.44 8.05
C VAL A 27 -1.40 3.78 7.65
N CYS A 28 -2.08 3.83 6.50
CA CYS A 28 -2.75 5.06 6.06
C CYS A 28 -4.00 5.39 6.90
N ARG A 29 -4.59 6.56 6.65
CA ARG A 29 -5.84 6.99 7.32
C ARG A 29 -6.97 5.96 7.21
N GLY A 30 -7.09 5.29 6.06
CA GLY A 30 -8.11 4.26 5.81
C GLY A 30 -8.10 3.11 6.82
N GLY A 31 -6.93 2.73 7.32
CA GLY A 31 -6.77 1.65 8.30
C GLY A 31 -6.76 2.11 9.76
N THR A 32 -6.98 3.40 10.01
CA THR A 32 -6.94 3.99 11.37
C THR A 32 -8.23 4.72 11.69
N THR A 33 -8.47 5.89 11.09
CA THR A 33 -9.63 6.75 11.37
C THR A 33 -10.71 6.72 10.28
N GLY A 34 -10.50 5.94 9.22
CA GLY A 34 -11.42 5.80 8.08
C GLY A 34 -11.17 6.84 6.96
N CYS A 35 -11.41 6.42 5.73
CA CYS A 35 -11.23 7.21 4.51
C CYS A 35 -12.29 6.77 3.47
N PRO A 36 -12.94 7.71 2.76
CA PRO A 36 -13.96 7.35 1.77
C PRO A 36 -13.40 6.57 0.57
N HIS A 37 -12.11 6.71 0.26
CA HIS A 37 -11.48 5.99 -0.84
C HIS A 37 -10.95 4.60 -0.45
N ALA A 38 -11.21 4.12 0.76
CA ALA A 38 -10.67 2.83 1.20
C ALA A 38 -11.49 1.69 0.58
N VAL A 39 -10.83 0.84 -0.21
CA VAL A 39 -11.45 -0.30 -0.91
C VAL A 39 -11.27 -1.62 -0.15
N ILE A 40 -10.46 -1.59 0.91
CA ILE A 40 -10.24 -2.71 1.84
C ILE A 40 -10.17 -2.20 3.28
N ASN A 41 -10.41 -3.11 4.22
CA ASN A 41 -10.22 -2.87 5.65
C ASN A 41 -9.06 -3.74 6.19
N PRO A 42 -7.92 -3.15 6.60
CA PRO A 42 -6.76 -3.91 7.06
C PRO A 42 -6.81 -4.27 8.55
N LYS A 43 -7.93 -4.03 9.26
CA LYS A 43 -8.03 -4.20 10.71
C LYS A 43 -7.65 -5.61 11.17
N ASP A 44 -8.04 -6.63 10.42
CA ASP A 44 -7.84 -8.02 10.81
C ASP A 44 -6.48 -8.57 10.38
N ILE A 45 -5.90 -8.05 9.29
CA ILE A 45 -4.59 -8.49 8.80
C ILE A 45 -3.41 -7.89 9.57
N ILE A 46 -3.54 -6.67 10.11
CA ILE A 46 -2.46 -6.01 10.88
C ILE A 46 -1.96 -6.88 12.05
N PRO A 47 -2.81 -7.35 12.98
CA PRO A 47 -2.35 -8.17 14.10
C PRO A 47 -1.79 -9.53 13.64
N LYS A 48 -2.30 -10.09 12.54
CA LYS A 48 -1.75 -11.33 11.95
C LYS A 48 -0.34 -11.11 11.39
N ILE A 49 -0.10 -9.96 10.76
CA ILE A 49 1.23 -9.57 10.30
C ILE A 49 2.17 -9.44 11.48
N GLU A 50 1.79 -8.70 12.52
CA GLU A 50 2.63 -8.52 13.73
C GLU A 50 2.98 -9.87 14.37
N ALA A 51 1.98 -10.73 14.56
CA ALA A 51 2.18 -12.09 15.09
C ALA A 51 3.13 -12.92 14.23
N LEU A 52 3.02 -12.86 12.90
CA LEU A 52 3.91 -13.57 11.98
C LEU A 52 5.35 -13.03 12.05
N LEU A 53 5.55 -11.72 12.14
CA LEU A 53 6.90 -11.13 12.26
C LEU A 53 7.58 -11.55 13.56
N ASP A 54 6.82 -11.64 14.64
CA ASP A 54 7.30 -12.08 15.95
C ASP A 54 7.59 -13.59 15.94
N GLU A 55 6.71 -14.41 15.35
CA GLU A 55 6.93 -15.86 15.16
C GLU A 55 8.23 -16.14 14.37
N LEU A 56 8.50 -15.35 13.33
CA LEU A 56 9.70 -15.48 12.50
C LEU A 56 10.97 -14.95 13.18
N GLY A 57 10.86 -14.29 14.34
CA GLY A 57 12.00 -13.73 15.06
C GLY A 57 12.70 -12.59 14.31
N LEU A 58 11.97 -11.84 13.47
CA LEU A 58 12.54 -10.75 12.68
C LEU A 58 13.14 -9.66 13.59
N GLY A 59 12.46 -9.37 14.70
CA GLY A 59 12.88 -8.35 15.64
C GLY A 59 14.23 -8.67 16.28
N GLU A 60 14.40 -9.89 16.77
CA GLU A 60 15.62 -10.43 17.36
C GLU A 60 16.76 -10.43 16.35
N HIS A 61 16.49 -10.84 15.12
CA HIS A 61 17.48 -10.87 14.04
C HIS A 61 18.03 -9.48 13.72
N ILE A 62 17.17 -8.46 13.65
CA ILE A 62 17.59 -7.07 13.42
C ILE A 62 18.36 -6.53 14.62
N LYS A 63 17.91 -6.81 15.85
CA LYS A 63 18.59 -6.39 17.09
C LYS A 63 19.98 -7.03 17.22
N ALA A 64 20.14 -8.30 16.85
CA ALA A 64 21.44 -8.99 16.88
C ALA A 64 22.48 -8.34 15.95
N LYS A 65 22.03 -7.71 14.86
CA LYS A 65 22.90 -6.93 13.96
C LYS A 65 23.20 -5.52 14.50
N ALA A 66 22.42 -5.01 15.43
CA ALA A 66 22.63 -3.71 16.05
C ALA A 66 23.80 -3.78 17.05
N LYS A 67 24.85 -3.00 16.82
CA LYS A 67 26.00 -2.87 17.74
C LYS A 67 25.64 -1.96 18.92
N GLY A 68 24.68 -2.39 19.74
CA GLY A 68 24.19 -1.67 20.92
C GLY A 68 23.09 -0.63 20.63
N LYS A 69 23.14 0.07 19.50
CA LYS A 69 22.11 1.04 19.09
C LYS A 69 21.43 0.64 17.79
N LEU A 70 20.10 0.52 17.82
CA LEU A 70 19.29 0.31 16.63
C LEU A 70 19.18 1.62 15.84
N LEU A 71 19.66 1.62 14.60
CA LEU A 71 19.60 2.79 13.70
C LEU A 71 18.42 2.68 12.74
N TYR A 72 17.88 3.83 12.33
CA TYR A 72 16.69 3.90 11.46
C TYR A 72 16.82 3.14 10.12
N HIS A 73 18.01 3.10 9.54
CA HIS A 73 18.27 2.40 8.28
C HIS A 73 18.38 0.87 8.44
N MET A 74 18.41 0.36 9.67
CA MET A 74 18.44 -1.08 9.96
C MET A 74 17.04 -1.67 10.08
N LYS A 75 16.03 -0.83 10.27
CA LYS A 75 14.65 -1.27 10.47
C LYS A 75 14.08 -1.91 9.21
N PHE A 76 13.35 -3.00 9.40
CA PHE A 76 12.47 -3.52 8.35
C PHE A 76 11.23 -2.62 8.27
N LYS A 77 10.95 -2.08 7.09
CA LYS A 77 9.89 -1.09 6.92
C LYS A 77 8.76 -1.70 6.11
N MET A 78 7.56 -1.62 6.66
CA MET A 78 6.32 -2.03 6.02
C MET A 78 5.39 -0.84 5.86
N ALA A 79 4.51 -0.90 4.86
CA ALA A 79 3.38 0.00 4.81
C ALA A 79 2.13 -0.68 4.26
N ILE A 80 0.98 -0.25 4.76
CA ILE A 80 -0.34 -0.72 4.36
C ILE A 80 -1.17 0.48 3.96
N ALA A 81 -1.61 0.49 2.70
CA ALA A 81 -2.55 1.46 2.15
C ALA A 81 -3.85 0.75 1.78
N CYS A 82 -4.98 1.36 2.12
CA CYS A 82 -6.28 0.73 1.94
C CYS A 82 -6.85 0.89 0.53
N CYS A 83 -6.11 1.52 -0.40
CA CYS A 83 -6.52 1.73 -1.78
C CYS A 83 -5.30 2.10 -2.65
N PRO A 84 -5.49 2.22 -3.98
CA PRO A 84 -4.40 2.49 -4.91
C PRO A 84 -3.70 3.84 -4.72
N ASN A 85 -4.36 4.83 -4.09
CA ASN A 85 -3.75 6.13 -3.76
C ASN A 85 -2.51 6.02 -2.85
N SER A 86 -2.36 4.89 -2.13
CA SER A 86 -1.08 4.49 -1.53
C SER A 86 -0.46 5.52 -0.56
N CYS A 87 -1.28 6.24 0.21
CA CYS A 87 -0.83 7.36 1.06
C CYS A 87 0.25 7.01 2.11
N SER A 88 0.36 5.74 2.54
CA SER A 88 1.42 5.25 3.45
C SER A 88 2.72 4.87 2.74
N GLN A 89 2.80 5.09 1.42
CA GLN A 89 3.95 4.90 0.55
C GLN A 89 4.47 3.44 0.47
N PRO A 90 3.62 2.42 0.28
CA PRO A 90 4.03 1.01 0.18
C PRO A 90 5.05 0.74 -0.94
N GLN A 91 5.06 1.52 -2.02
CA GLN A 91 5.95 1.33 -3.17
C GLN A 91 7.44 1.56 -2.85
N ILE A 92 7.78 2.11 -1.69
CA ILE A 92 9.16 2.42 -1.29
C ILE A 92 9.58 1.69 0.00
N LYS A 93 8.79 0.72 0.45
CA LYS A 93 9.04 -0.05 1.68
C LYS A 93 9.57 -1.45 1.34
N SER A 94 10.17 -2.10 2.34
CA SER A 94 10.67 -3.48 2.22
C SER A 94 9.53 -4.46 1.92
N PHE A 95 8.36 -4.20 2.49
CA PHE A 95 7.10 -4.87 2.17
C PHE A 95 5.95 -3.86 2.17
N GLY A 96 5.10 -3.89 1.16
CA GLY A 96 4.07 -2.90 0.92
C GLY A 96 2.77 -3.55 0.48
N LEU A 97 1.66 -3.09 1.03
CA LEU A 97 0.32 -3.49 0.65
C LEU A 97 -0.46 -2.27 0.16
N SER A 98 -1.13 -2.40 -0.98
CA SER A 98 -2.16 -1.44 -1.43
C SER A 98 -3.46 -2.18 -1.71
N GLY A 99 -4.59 -1.64 -1.24
CA GLY A 99 -5.91 -2.15 -1.61
C GLY A 99 -6.19 -2.02 -3.11
N GLN A 100 -6.88 -3.02 -3.67
CA GLN A 100 -7.39 -3.01 -5.04
C GLN A 100 -8.81 -3.56 -5.06
N ALA A 101 -9.65 -2.97 -5.92
CA ALA A 101 -11.01 -3.41 -6.20
C ALA A 101 -11.20 -3.50 -7.71
N LYS A 102 -11.56 -4.67 -8.23
CA LYS A 102 -11.66 -4.91 -9.68
C LYS A 102 -13.07 -4.58 -10.18
N PRO A 103 -13.28 -3.45 -10.89
CA PRO A 103 -14.56 -3.17 -11.52
C PRO A 103 -14.76 -4.06 -12.74
N VAL A 104 -15.99 -4.54 -12.95
CA VAL A 104 -16.41 -5.31 -14.11
C VAL A 104 -17.79 -4.82 -14.58
N PRO A 105 -18.09 -4.91 -15.89
CA PRO A 105 -19.44 -4.67 -16.38
C PRO A 105 -20.41 -5.75 -15.90
N THR A 106 -21.68 -5.41 -15.78
CA THR A 106 -22.80 -6.36 -15.56
C THR A 106 -23.71 -6.43 -16.78
N ASP A 107 -24.76 -7.24 -16.68
CA ASP A 107 -25.85 -7.28 -17.66
C ASP A 107 -26.89 -6.17 -17.45
N GLU A 108 -26.76 -5.35 -16.40
CA GLU A 108 -27.69 -4.24 -16.13
C GLU A 108 -27.55 -3.13 -17.18
N PRO A 109 -28.67 -2.61 -17.75
CA PRO A 109 -28.62 -1.62 -18.82
C PRO A 109 -27.88 -0.34 -18.43
N CYS A 110 -26.88 0.04 -19.22
CA CYS A 110 -26.23 1.34 -19.06
C CYS A 110 -27.08 2.43 -19.71
N ILE A 111 -27.28 3.54 -18.99
CA ILE A 111 -27.99 4.72 -19.49
C ILE A 111 -27.06 5.77 -20.12
N GLU A 112 -25.79 5.42 -20.35
CA GLU A 112 -24.79 6.29 -20.99
C GLU A 112 -24.62 7.67 -20.32
N CYS A 113 -24.79 7.73 -19.00
CA CYS A 113 -24.67 8.98 -18.23
C CYS A 113 -23.22 9.49 -18.08
N MET A 114 -22.24 8.74 -18.56
CA MET A 114 -20.80 9.06 -18.58
C MET A 114 -20.09 9.30 -17.23
N LYS A 115 -20.80 9.24 -16.09
CA LYS A 115 -20.22 9.48 -14.76
C LYS A 115 -18.96 8.65 -14.45
N CYS A 116 -18.95 7.37 -14.85
CA CYS A 116 -17.79 6.50 -14.64
C CYS A 116 -16.56 6.96 -15.43
N VAL A 117 -16.74 7.50 -16.62
CA VAL A 117 -15.68 8.08 -17.46
C VAL A 117 -15.21 9.41 -16.86
N GLU A 118 -16.13 10.26 -16.42
CA GLU A 118 -15.82 11.57 -15.84
C GLU A 118 -15.07 11.49 -14.50
N ILE A 119 -15.40 10.52 -13.64
CA ILE A 119 -14.74 10.35 -12.34
C ILE A 119 -13.35 9.70 -12.48
N CYS A 120 -13.11 8.97 -13.57
CA CYS A 120 -11.88 8.20 -13.73
C CYS A 120 -10.69 9.14 -13.97
N LYS A 121 -9.67 9.04 -13.10
CA LYS A 121 -8.43 9.82 -13.21
C LYS A 121 -7.43 9.21 -14.20
N GLU A 122 -7.66 7.96 -14.58
CA GLU A 122 -6.83 7.21 -15.53
C GLU A 122 -7.51 7.30 -16.90
N GLU A 123 -7.12 8.31 -17.68
CA GLU A 123 -7.74 8.60 -18.98
C GLU A 123 -7.77 7.36 -19.88
N GLY A 124 -8.96 6.99 -20.35
CA GLY A 124 -9.16 5.81 -21.22
C GLY A 124 -9.31 4.48 -20.49
N ALA A 125 -9.12 4.42 -19.16
CA ALA A 125 -9.27 3.17 -18.39
C ALA A 125 -10.71 2.65 -18.36
N VAL A 126 -11.70 3.52 -18.52
CA VAL A 126 -13.11 3.16 -18.70
C VAL A 126 -13.70 3.97 -19.85
N GLN A 127 -14.45 3.29 -20.71
CA GLN A 127 -15.11 3.85 -21.89
C GLN A 127 -16.53 3.29 -21.98
N ILE A 128 -17.42 4.00 -22.65
CA ILE A 128 -18.76 3.49 -23.00
C ILE A 128 -18.75 3.17 -24.50
N ILE A 129 -18.98 1.91 -24.84
CA ILE A 129 -19.06 1.42 -26.23
C ILE A 129 -20.35 0.60 -26.33
N ASP A 130 -21.18 0.90 -27.33
CA ASP A 130 -22.47 0.23 -27.56
C ASP A 130 -23.34 0.14 -26.30
N ALA A 131 -23.48 1.26 -25.59
CA ALA A 131 -24.19 1.37 -24.31
C ALA A 131 -23.70 0.37 -23.23
N LYS A 132 -22.40 0.05 -23.21
CA LYS A 132 -21.78 -0.77 -22.16
C LYS A 132 -20.45 -0.21 -21.68
N PRO A 133 -20.14 -0.31 -20.38
CA PRO A 133 -18.82 0.02 -19.87
C PRO A 133 -17.79 -1.01 -20.30
N VAL A 134 -16.68 -0.53 -20.86
CA VAL A 134 -15.52 -1.31 -21.30
C VAL A 134 -14.28 -0.78 -20.58
N PHE A 135 -13.49 -1.67 -20.01
CA PHE A 135 -12.32 -1.32 -19.21
C PHE A 135 -11.01 -1.68 -19.90
N ASP A 136 -10.05 -0.75 -19.88
CA ASP A 136 -8.64 -1.06 -20.11
C ASP A 136 -7.93 -1.24 -18.76
N TYR A 137 -7.72 -2.49 -18.37
CA TYR A 137 -7.09 -2.85 -17.10
C TYR A 137 -5.58 -2.57 -17.06
N ASN A 138 -4.95 -2.20 -18.17
CA ASN A 138 -3.55 -1.74 -18.15
C ASN A 138 -3.44 -0.30 -17.64
N LEU A 139 -4.50 0.49 -17.80
CA LEU A 139 -4.60 1.87 -17.32
C LEU A 139 -5.29 1.94 -15.96
N CYS A 140 -6.26 1.06 -15.71
CA CYS A 140 -7.01 1.04 -14.46
C CYS A 140 -6.11 0.80 -13.24
N VAL A 141 -6.24 1.67 -12.23
CA VAL A 141 -5.54 1.51 -10.94
C VAL A 141 -6.35 0.72 -9.90
N TYR A 142 -7.58 0.28 -10.22
CA TYR A 142 -8.45 -0.53 -9.36
C TYR A 142 -8.95 0.20 -8.10
N CYS A 143 -9.41 1.44 -8.25
CA CYS A 143 -9.81 2.34 -7.16
C CYS A 143 -11.31 2.39 -6.87
N ASP A 144 -12.13 1.52 -7.47
CA ASP A 144 -13.61 1.42 -7.39
C ASP A 144 -14.49 2.66 -7.66
N ASP A 145 -13.93 3.87 -7.77
CA ASP A 145 -14.68 5.12 -7.99
C ASP A 145 -15.75 5.00 -9.12
N CYS A 146 -15.40 4.32 -10.23
CA CYS A 146 -16.29 4.12 -11.37
C CYS A 146 -17.54 3.26 -11.06
N ALA A 147 -17.43 2.28 -10.17
CA ALA A 147 -18.54 1.44 -9.72
C ALA A 147 -19.42 2.22 -8.74
N GLU A 148 -18.82 2.97 -7.80
CA GLU A 148 -19.54 3.76 -6.81
C GLU A 148 -20.46 4.82 -7.45
N VAL A 149 -20.03 5.45 -8.54
CA VAL A 149 -20.82 6.49 -9.21
C VAL A 149 -21.86 5.95 -10.20
N CYS A 150 -21.88 4.65 -10.48
CA CYS A 150 -22.75 4.05 -11.49
C CYS A 150 -24.19 3.89 -10.97
N PRO A 151 -25.17 4.69 -11.43
CA PRO A 151 -26.51 4.71 -10.83
C PRO A 151 -27.37 3.50 -11.21
N THR A 152 -26.96 2.75 -12.23
CA THR A 152 -27.68 1.58 -12.77
C THR A 152 -27.03 0.27 -12.39
N GLU A 153 -25.93 0.29 -11.61
CA GLU A 153 -25.17 -0.92 -11.27
C GLU A 153 -24.67 -1.72 -12.50
N SER A 154 -24.56 -1.04 -13.66
CA SER A 154 -23.90 -1.57 -14.87
C SER A 154 -22.41 -1.84 -14.68
N ILE A 155 -21.82 -1.35 -13.57
CA ILE A 155 -20.46 -1.62 -13.12
C ILE A 155 -20.56 -2.10 -11.68
N VAL A 156 -19.96 -3.24 -11.37
CA VAL A 156 -19.84 -3.77 -10.00
C VAL A 156 -18.41 -4.17 -9.70
N ILE A 157 -18.11 -4.44 -8.44
CA ILE A 157 -16.81 -4.95 -8.01
C ILE A 157 -16.85 -6.48 -7.98
N GLU A 158 -16.08 -7.13 -8.86
CA GLU A 158 -15.95 -8.58 -8.92
C GLU A 158 -15.25 -9.13 -7.68
N LYS A 159 -14.15 -8.47 -7.28
CA LYS A 159 -13.32 -8.87 -6.14
C LYS A 159 -12.49 -7.73 -5.60
N ASN A 160 -12.19 -7.83 -4.31
CA ASN A 160 -11.23 -6.98 -3.61
C ASN A 160 -10.02 -7.81 -3.19
N GLY A 161 -8.88 -7.14 -3.01
CA GLY A 161 -7.69 -7.78 -2.47
C GLY A 161 -6.52 -6.81 -2.34
N TYR A 162 -5.34 -7.38 -2.07
CA TYR A 162 -4.12 -6.63 -1.86
C TYR A 162 -3.20 -6.72 -3.08
N LYS A 163 -2.69 -5.58 -3.53
CA LYS A 163 -1.45 -5.49 -4.29
C LYS A 163 -0.29 -5.68 -3.33
N VAL A 164 0.39 -6.81 -3.43
CA VAL A 164 1.55 -7.15 -2.61
C VAL A 164 2.81 -6.70 -3.34
N MET A 165 3.59 -5.86 -2.67
CA MET A 165 4.83 -5.30 -3.16
C MET A 165 5.95 -5.59 -2.16
N ALA A 166 7.16 -5.81 -2.66
CA ALA A 166 8.32 -6.01 -1.79
C ALA A 166 9.59 -5.44 -2.41
N ARG A 167 10.65 -5.36 -1.61
CA ARG A 167 11.99 -4.97 -2.06
C ARG A 167 12.15 -3.51 -2.47
N GLY A 168 11.28 -2.63 -1.96
CA GLY A 168 11.42 -1.18 -2.10
C GLY A 168 12.36 -0.58 -1.05
N LYS A 169 12.99 0.55 -1.38
CA LYS A 169 13.79 1.34 -0.44
C LYS A 169 13.92 2.80 -0.86
N LEU A 170 13.94 3.68 0.14
CA LEU A 170 14.25 5.10 -0.02
C LEU A 170 15.52 5.44 0.76
N GLY A 171 16.67 5.20 0.13
CA GLY A 171 18.00 5.47 0.68
C GLY A 171 18.94 6.02 -0.39
N ARG A 172 20.26 5.89 -0.20
CA ARG A 172 21.27 6.41 -1.16
C ARG A 172 21.09 5.89 -2.60
N HIS A 173 20.53 4.69 -2.75
CA HIS A 173 20.14 4.11 -4.02
C HIS A 173 18.66 3.74 -3.94
N PRO A 174 17.75 4.67 -4.26
CA PRO A 174 16.32 4.42 -4.16
C PRO A 174 15.89 3.37 -5.19
N LYS A 175 14.92 2.53 -4.80
CA LYS A 175 14.31 1.52 -5.67
C LYS A 175 12.83 1.42 -5.33
N LEU A 176 11.97 1.43 -6.33
CA LEU A 176 10.57 1.05 -6.15
C LEU A 176 10.47 -0.45 -5.87
N ALA A 177 9.48 -0.82 -5.08
CA ALA A 177 9.15 -2.19 -4.77
C ALA A 177 8.65 -2.92 -6.04
N ASP A 178 9.03 -4.19 -6.15
CA ASP A 178 8.54 -5.08 -7.18
C ASP A 178 7.12 -5.54 -6.81
N VAL A 179 6.20 -5.57 -7.78
CA VAL A 179 4.86 -6.14 -7.58
C VAL A 179 4.98 -7.66 -7.59
N LEU A 180 4.64 -8.30 -6.47
CA LEU A 180 4.70 -9.76 -6.34
C LEU A 180 3.37 -10.42 -6.71
N LYS A 181 2.26 -9.78 -6.36
CA LYS A 181 0.91 -10.28 -6.64
C LYS A 181 -0.12 -9.15 -6.61
N GLU A 182 -1.12 -9.23 -7.47
CA GLU A 182 -2.31 -8.37 -7.44
C GLU A 182 -3.52 -9.17 -6.94
N PHE A 183 -4.46 -8.49 -6.29
CA PHE A 183 -5.66 -9.11 -5.70
C PHE A 183 -5.38 -10.30 -4.78
N ALA A 184 -4.30 -10.24 -3.99
CA ALA A 184 -3.99 -11.27 -3.02
C ALA A 184 -5.03 -11.30 -1.90
N THR A 185 -5.39 -12.49 -1.40
CA THR A 185 -6.16 -12.66 -0.17
C THR A 185 -5.29 -12.41 1.07
N GLU A 186 -5.89 -12.34 2.26
CA GLU A 186 -5.11 -12.19 3.50
C GLU A 186 -4.12 -13.34 3.71
N ASP A 187 -4.56 -14.58 3.46
CA ASP A 187 -3.72 -15.77 3.63
C ASP A 187 -2.52 -15.74 2.68
N GLU A 188 -2.76 -15.38 1.42
CA GLU A 188 -1.70 -15.22 0.42
C GLU A 188 -0.72 -14.09 0.79
N VAL A 189 -1.21 -12.99 1.37
CA VAL A 189 -0.36 -11.92 1.89
C VAL A 189 0.59 -12.45 2.97
N LEU A 190 0.09 -13.25 3.91
CA LEU A 190 0.88 -13.81 5.01
C LEU A 190 1.93 -14.81 4.49
N GLU A 191 1.57 -15.67 3.53
CA GLU A 191 2.50 -16.59 2.87
C GLU A 191 3.63 -15.86 2.13
N ILE A 192 3.30 -14.81 1.39
CA ILE A 192 4.28 -13.98 0.67
C ILE A 192 5.15 -13.21 1.68
N LEU A 193 4.56 -12.64 2.73
CA LEU A 193 5.30 -11.93 3.78
C LEU A 193 6.34 -12.85 4.44
N LYS A 194 5.93 -14.06 4.81
CA LYS A 194 6.85 -15.06 5.38
C LYS A 194 8.05 -15.29 4.46
N SER A 195 7.80 -15.55 3.19
CA SER A 195 8.85 -15.78 2.18
C SER A 195 9.81 -14.59 2.06
N VAL A 196 9.27 -13.36 2.03
CA VAL A 196 10.07 -12.13 1.94
C VAL A 196 10.92 -11.92 3.20
N VAL A 197 10.36 -12.15 4.39
CA VAL A 197 11.07 -11.99 5.66
C VAL A 197 12.20 -13.01 5.79
N GLU A 198 11.95 -14.27 5.46
CA GLU A 198 12.99 -15.31 5.47
C GLU A 198 14.14 -14.98 4.51
N GLU A 199 13.84 -14.48 3.31
CA GLU A 199 14.85 -14.03 2.35
C GLU A 199 15.64 -12.82 2.87
N TYR A 200 14.95 -11.83 3.45
CA TYR A 200 15.57 -10.66 4.07
C TYR A 200 16.53 -11.08 5.18
N MET A 201 16.15 -12.05 6.01
CA MET A 201 16.98 -12.53 7.10
C MET A 201 18.24 -13.24 6.60
N LYS A 202 18.13 -14.05 5.54
CA LYS A 202 19.25 -14.79 4.90
C LYS A 202 20.22 -13.86 4.19
N ASN A 203 19.72 -12.95 3.35
CA ASN A 203 20.53 -12.21 2.38
C ASN A 203 20.86 -10.77 2.81
N GLY A 204 20.20 -10.25 3.84
CA GLY A 204 20.36 -8.86 4.31
C GLY A 204 19.96 -7.81 3.26
N ARG A 205 19.26 -8.21 2.20
CA ARG A 205 18.74 -7.33 1.17
C ARG A 205 17.23 -7.21 1.38
N SER A 206 16.75 -5.98 1.56
CA SER A 206 15.39 -5.62 1.20
C SER A 206 15.33 -5.45 -0.30
#